data_AF-A0A6J1X4I4-F1
#
_entry.id   AF-A0A6J1X4I4-F1
#
_cell.length_a   1.000
_cell.length_b   1.000
_cell.length_c   1.000
_cell.angle_alpha   90.00
_cell.angle_beta   90.00
_cell.angle_gamma   90.00
#
_symmetry.space_group_name_H-M   'P 1'
#
loop_
_entity.id
_entity.type
_entity.pdbx_description
1 polymer ?
#
loop_
_entity_poly.entity_id
_entity_poly.type
_entity_poly.pdbx_seq_one_letter_code
_entity_poly.pdbx_strand_id
1 'polypeptide(L)'
;MVTEYLYILQGRGYYVVTSGFNANHTLAHLRRIIQTHKLRATITDVSKQLCILSVQGPDSQRILQRYTGAGLSNDAFPVNTHRSIQFHKAPFSVDNKVYTCRALRVGWSGELGWELHIPSSHAIQIYKALKTAKGLQNAGWRALTSLSAEKGYHLWNADLRTDDNPIEANLGFTCRENGEYIGNEHVAKARSNGVSKKYAYFTLDDKVAIYGQEAVFRNGEPVGHLRRGDYAYYLDKPIGIAYITNKGLEVTGKYLTDGNYEIEVMGTKYRANLHLKSPFDPTGQRILGNYGEQGMDENIYEPHAGQNERSGGSE
;
A
#
# COMPACT_ATOMS: atom_id res chain seq x y z
N MET A 1 31.89 25.11 -2.07
CA MET A 1 31.34 23.80 -2.47
C MET A 1 30.54 23.26 -1.30
N VAL A 2 29.21 23.45 -1.32
CA VAL A 2 28.32 22.86 -0.31
C VAL A 2 27.74 21.60 -0.92
N THR A 3 28.38 20.46 -0.65
CA THR A 3 27.86 19.16 -1.03
C THR A 3 26.82 18.77 0.03
N GLU A 4 25.60 19.30 -0.10
CA GLU A 4 24.46 18.84 0.69
C GLU A 4 24.07 17.43 0.20
N TYR A 5 24.79 16.43 0.69
CA TYR A 5 24.24 15.08 0.70
C TYR A 5 23.17 15.04 1.79
N LEU A 6 21.91 15.30 1.41
CA LEU A 6 20.78 15.00 2.31
C LEU A 6 20.62 13.47 2.39
N TYR A 7 21.48 12.83 3.18
CA TYR A 7 21.27 11.46 3.59
C TYR A 7 20.09 11.44 4.55
N ILE A 8 18.91 11.02 4.07
CA ILE A 8 17.69 10.87 4.88
C ILE A 8 17.93 10.01 6.14
N LEU A 9 18.96 9.16 6.11
CA LEU A 9 19.48 8.41 7.26
C LEU A 9 21.02 8.41 7.20
N GLN A 10 21.67 8.95 8.23
CA GLN A 10 23.08 8.68 8.54
C GLN A 10 23.17 7.89 9.86
N GLY A 11 24.03 6.88 9.92
CA GLY A 11 24.24 6.07 11.12
C GLY A 11 23.16 5.00 11.36
N ARG A 12 23.07 4.51 12.60
CA ARG A 12 22.06 3.53 13.02
C ARG A 12 20.78 4.25 13.43
N GLY A 13 19.75 4.17 12.58
CA GLY A 13 18.45 4.78 12.85
C GLY A 13 17.35 4.17 12.00
N TYR A 14 16.10 4.50 12.31
CA TYR A 14 14.93 4.08 11.56
C TYR A 14 14.30 5.28 10.86
N TYR A 15 13.82 5.06 9.64
CA TYR A 15 12.98 6.01 8.92
C TYR A 15 11.55 5.50 8.94
N VAL A 16 10.66 6.23 9.64
CA VAL A 16 9.27 5.85 9.84
C VAL A 16 8.39 6.69 8.93
N VAL A 17 7.63 6.02 8.06
CA VAL A 17 6.62 6.63 7.19
C VAL A 17 5.25 6.23 7.72
N THR A 18 4.34 7.18 7.81
CA THR A 18 2.97 6.98 8.30
C THR A 18 2.00 7.76 7.42
N SER A 19 0.72 7.41 7.45
CA SER A 19 -0.31 8.13 6.71
C SER A 19 -0.36 9.61 7.10
N GLY A 20 -0.63 10.48 6.12
CA GLY A 20 -0.78 11.92 6.38
C GLY A 20 -1.88 12.22 7.40
N PHE A 21 -2.94 11.40 7.43
CA PHE A 21 -4.07 11.57 8.36
C PHE A 21 -3.75 11.19 9.81
N ASN A 22 -2.67 10.43 10.07
CA ASN A 22 -2.32 9.97 11.42
C ASN A 22 -0.91 10.37 11.86
N ALA A 23 -0.21 11.22 11.10
CA ALA A 23 1.17 11.62 11.40
C ALA A 23 1.37 12.17 12.82
N ASN A 24 0.50 13.10 13.24
CA ASN A 24 0.55 13.68 14.58
C ASN A 24 0.26 12.65 15.68
N HIS A 25 -0.70 11.75 15.44
CA HIS A 25 -1.01 10.66 16.36
C HIS A 25 0.19 9.73 16.54
N THR A 26 0.80 9.27 15.44
CA THR A 26 1.97 8.39 15.46
C THR A 26 3.15 9.06 16.17
N LEU A 27 3.43 10.34 15.87
CA LEU A 27 4.50 11.09 16.51
C LEU A 27 4.28 11.27 18.02
N ALA A 28 3.06 11.62 18.43
CA ALA A 28 2.71 11.76 19.84
C ALA A 28 2.84 10.42 20.59
N HIS A 29 2.39 9.33 19.98
CA HIS A 29 2.53 7.99 20.53
C HIS A 29 3.99 7.62 20.74
N LEU A 30 4.84 7.77 19.72
CA LEU A 30 6.27 7.43 19.82
C LEU A 30 6.99 8.28 20.88
N ARG A 31 6.70 9.59 20.95
CA ARG A 31 7.23 10.47 22.01
C ARG A 31 6.83 9.99 23.39
N ARG A 32 5.57 9.63 23.58
CA ARG A 32 5.08 9.09 24.85
C ARG A 32 5.82 7.81 25.22
N ILE A 33 5.96 6.85 24.31
CA ILE A 33 6.67 5.59 24.58
C ILE A 33 8.13 5.85 24.97
N ILE A 34 8.84 6.72 24.25
CA ILE A 34 10.22 7.09 24.58
C ILE A 34 10.33 7.66 25.99
N GLN A 35 9.41 8.57 26.37
CA GLN A 35 9.40 9.20 27.69
C GLN A 35 9.02 8.20 28.80
N THR A 36 7.91 7.48 28.63
CA THR A 36 7.39 6.53 29.63
C THR A 36 8.40 5.42 29.94
N HIS A 37 9.05 4.88 28.92
CA HIS A 37 10.03 3.79 29.08
C HIS A 37 11.48 4.29 29.20
N LYS A 38 11.70 5.62 29.28
CA LYS A 38 13.02 6.25 29.41
C LYS A 38 14.04 5.73 28.38
N LEU A 39 13.59 5.55 27.14
CA LEU A 39 14.42 5.01 26.06
C LEU A 39 15.50 6.04 25.66
N ARG A 40 16.72 5.57 25.41
CA ARG A 40 17.79 6.38 24.82
C ARG A 40 17.58 6.52 23.31
N ALA A 41 16.52 7.22 22.93
CA ALA A 41 16.14 7.46 21.54
C ALA A 41 15.63 8.89 21.36
N THR A 42 15.86 9.46 20.19
CA THR A 42 15.29 10.74 19.76
C THR A 42 14.44 10.53 18.52
N ILE A 43 13.42 11.37 18.35
CA ILE A 43 12.55 11.34 17.18
C ILE A 43 12.47 12.75 16.59
N THR A 44 12.73 12.86 15.30
CA THR A 44 12.68 14.12 14.54
C THR A 44 11.63 14.00 13.46
N ASP A 45 10.68 14.93 13.45
CA ASP A 45 9.70 15.03 12.38
C ASP A 45 10.30 15.78 11.18
N VAL A 46 10.45 15.07 10.07
CA VAL A 46 10.99 15.59 8.80
C VAL A 46 9.91 15.71 7.72
N SER A 47 8.62 15.59 8.08
CA SER A 47 7.51 15.52 7.11
C SER A 47 7.45 16.74 6.16
N LYS A 48 7.84 17.93 6.63
CA LYS A 48 7.88 19.15 5.80
C LYS A 48 9.12 19.25 4.91
N GLN A 49 10.18 18.51 5.24
CA GLN A 49 11.46 18.54 4.54
C GLN A 49 11.50 17.59 3.34
N LEU A 50 10.53 16.67 3.26
CA LEU A 50 10.43 15.66 2.23
C LEU A 50 9.11 15.76 1.47
N CYS A 51 9.17 15.43 0.19
CA CYS A 51 8.05 15.17 -0.69
C CYS A 51 8.16 13.73 -1.18
N ILE A 52 7.02 13.05 -1.33
CA ILE A 52 6.95 11.70 -1.88
C ILE A 52 6.31 11.79 -3.26
N LEU A 53 7.02 11.31 -4.29
CA LEU A 53 6.45 11.06 -5.61
C LEU A 53 6.41 9.54 -5.82
N SER A 54 5.21 8.98 -5.96
CA SER A 54 5.03 7.55 -6.23
C SER A 54 4.91 7.31 -7.73
N VAL A 55 5.79 6.49 -8.29
CA VAL A 55 5.78 6.08 -9.70
C VAL A 55 5.47 4.60 -9.74
N GLN A 56 4.24 4.26 -10.11
CA GLN A 56 3.67 2.92 -10.02
C GLN A 56 3.06 2.53 -11.36
N GLY A 57 2.97 1.22 -11.60
CA GLY A 57 2.44 0.62 -12.83
C GLY A 57 3.51 -0.15 -13.62
N PRO A 58 3.09 -0.87 -14.67
CA PRO A 58 3.94 -1.78 -15.44
C PRO A 58 5.15 -1.08 -16.07
N ASP A 59 5.00 0.18 -16.44
CA ASP A 59 6.05 0.98 -17.07
C ASP A 59 6.96 1.73 -16.10
N SER A 60 6.70 1.65 -14.79
CA SER A 60 7.42 2.43 -13.78
C SER A 60 8.93 2.22 -13.84
N GLN A 61 9.38 0.96 -13.93
CA GLN A 61 10.80 0.60 -14.03
C GLN A 61 11.43 1.20 -15.30
N ARG A 62 10.82 0.96 -16.45
CA ARG A 62 11.29 1.44 -17.77
C ARG A 62 11.39 2.96 -17.81
N ILE A 63 10.41 3.66 -17.24
CA ILE A 63 10.40 5.12 -17.15
C ILE A 63 11.51 5.59 -16.22
N LEU A 64 11.58 5.08 -14.98
CA LEU A 64 12.56 5.53 -13.99
C LEU A 64 14.00 5.25 -14.42
N GLN A 65 14.26 4.15 -15.12
CA GLN A 65 15.61 3.78 -15.58
C GLN A 65 16.22 4.85 -16.51
N ARG A 66 15.40 5.68 -17.18
CA ARG A 66 15.86 6.80 -18.01
C ARG A 66 16.42 7.97 -17.20
N TYR A 67 16.09 8.03 -15.91
CA TYR A 67 16.44 9.13 -15.01
C TYR A 67 17.41 8.71 -13.91
N THR A 68 17.84 7.45 -13.86
CA THR A 68 18.81 6.98 -12.86
C THR A 68 19.72 5.89 -13.42
N GLY A 69 21.00 5.91 -13.02
CA GLY A 69 21.93 4.81 -13.27
C GLY A 69 21.81 3.67 -12.26
N ALA A 70 20.93 3.77 -11.26
CA ALA A 70 20.70 2.68 -10.32
C ALA A 70 20.03 1.49 -11.03
N GLY A 71 20.43 0.27 -10.68
CA GLY A 71 19.74 -0.94 -11.15
C GLY A 71 18.36 -1.07 -10.49
N LEU A 72 17.32 -1.23 -11.32
CA LEU A 72 15.91 -1.30 -10.88
C LEU A 72 15.26 -2.68 -11.10
N SER A 73 16.04 -3.71 -11.42
CA SER A 73 15.53 -5.08 -11.55
C SER A 73 15.16 -5.72 -10.19
N ASN A 74 14.47 -6.85 -10.20
CA ASN A 74 14.17 -7.63 -8.99
C ASN A 74 15.41 -7.99 -8.18
N ASP A 75 16.50 -8.38 -8.85
CA ASP A 75 17.74 -8.75 -8.18
C ASP A 75 18.49 -7.52 -7.65
N ALA A 76 18.51 -6.42 -8.42
CA ALA A 76 19.26 -5.21 -8.05
C ALA A 76 18.54 -4.34 -7.02
N PHE A 77 17.22 -4.38 -6.99
CA PHE A 77 16.37 -3.60 -6.09
C PHE A 77 15.16 -4.42 -5.65
N PRO A 78 15.30 -5.35 -4.68
CA PRO A 78 14.21 -6.22 -4.26
C PRO A 78 13.01 -5.47 -3.63
N VAL A 79 11.83 -6.08 -3.67
CA VAL A 79 10.61 -5.52 -3.04
C VAL A 79 10.84 -5.33 -1.53
N ASN A 80 10.21 -4.29 -0.95
CA ASN A 80 10.35 -3.90 0.46
C ASN A 80 11.78 -3.50 0.87
N THR A 81 12.61 -3.10 -0.09
CA THR A 81 13.92 -2.49 0.17
C THR A 81 13.90 -1.01 -0.17
N HIS A 82 14.95 -0.29 0.24
CA HIS A 82 15.12 1.11 -0.09
C HIS A 82 16.59 1.43 -0.35
N ARG A 83 16.86 2.41 -1.20
CA ARG A 83 18.22 2.84 -1.53
C ARG A 83 18.28 4.35 -1.76
N SER A 84 19.43 4.94 -1.49
CA SER A 84 19.71 6.28 -2.00
C SER A 84 20.05 6.15 -3.48
N ILE A 85 19.36 6.90 -4.34
CA ILE A 85 19.61 6.91 -5.78
C ILE A 85 19.89 8.34 -6.25
N GLN A 86 20.63 8.44 -7.34
CA GLN A 86 20.84 9.68 -8.07
C GLN A 86 19.79 9.77 -9.19
N PHE A 87 19.08 10.89 -9.24
CA PHE A 87 18.08 11.23 -10.23
C PHE A 87 18.60 12.35 -11.12
N HIS A 88 18.49 12.16 -12.43
CA HIS A 88 18.96 13.08 -13.46
C HIS A 88 17.77 13.74 -14.15
N LYS A 89 17.91 15.01 -14.56
CA LYS A 89 16.86 15.71 -15.28
C LYS A 89 16.87 15.26 -16.76
N ALA A 90 16.04 14.28 -17.10
CA ALA A 90 15.87 13.73 -18.46
C ALA A 90 17.12 12.98 -19.00
N PRO A 91 17.00 12.19 -20.09
CA PRO A 91 18.13 11.48 -20.65
C PRO A 91 19.10 12.53 -21.23
N PHE A 92 20.22 12.76 -20.54
CA PHE A 92 21.32 13.64 -20.92
C PHE A 92 20.97 15.12 -21.18
N SER A 93 20.32 15.82 -20.23
CA SER A 93 20.30 17.28 -20.29
C SER A 93 21.69 17.86 -19.99
N VAL A 94 22.10 18.86 -20.77
CA VAL A 94 23.38 19.60 -20.71
C VAL A 94 23.67 20.19 -19.31
N ASP A 95 22.63 20.39 -18.49
CA ASP A 95 22.79 20.69 -17.07
C ASP A 95 23.03 19.39 -16.29
N ASN A 96 24.28 19.14 -15.90
CA ASN A 96 24.76 18.02 -15.05
C ASN A 96 24.16 18.00 -13.62
N LYS A 97 22.97 18.54 -13.39
CA LYS A 97 22.36 18.60 -12.07
C LYS A 97 21.79 17.24 -11.68
N VAL A 98 22.41 16.67 -10.66
CA VAL A 98 22.00 15.42 -10.04
C VAL A 98 21.21 15.73 -8.76
N TYR A 99 20.07 15.08 -8.60
CA TYR A 99 19.27 15.14 -7.39
C TYR A 99 19.39 13.81 -6.63
N THR A 100 19.63 13.86 -5.33
CA THR A 100 19.60 12.66 -4.50
C THR A 100 18.19 12.48 -3.94
N CYS A 101 17.64 11.28 -4.08
CA CYS A 101 16.41 10.86 -3.40
C CYS A 101 16.59 9.49 -2.77
N ARG A 102 15.74 9.16 -1.80
CA ARG A 102 15.62 7.80 -1.28
C ARG A 102 14.45 7.12 -1.99
N ALA A 103 14.76 6.13 -2.81
CA ALA A 103 13.76 5.29 -3.43
C ALA A 103 13.40 4.15 -2.48
N LEU A 104 12.11 3.89 -2.30
CA LEU A 104 11.58 2.72 -1.62
C LEU A 104 10.85 1.89 -2.68
N ARG A 105 11.15 0.60 -2.78
CA ARG A 105 10.41 -0.31 -3.65
C ARG A 105 9.19 -0.85 -2.90
N VAL A 106 8.22 0.04 -2.76
CA VAL A 106 6.94 -0.15 -2.09
C VAL A 106 5.88 0.63 -2.87
N GLY A 107 4.61 0.32 -2.63
CA GLY A 107 3.49 1.04 -3.23
C GLY A 107 2.17 0.61 -2.64
N TRP A 108 1.18 1.50 -2.67
CA TRP A 108 -0.18 1.25 -2.20
C TRP A 108 -1.18 0.96 -3.33
N SER A 109 -0.69 0.87 -4.58
CA SER A 109 -1.48 0.51 -5.77
C SER A 109 -1.55 -1.01 -6.03
N GLY A 110 -0.64 -1.80 -5.45
CA GLY A 110 -0.52 -3.23 -5.76
C GLY A 110 0.22 -3.55 -7.06
N GLU A 111 0.88 -2.55 -7.63
CA GLU A 111 1.59 -2.60 -8.91
C GLU A 111 3.11 -2.51 -8.72
N LEU A 112 3.89 -2.84 -9.76
CA LEU A 112 5.32 -2.55 -9.79
C LEU A 112 5.54 -1.04 -9.62
N GLY A 113 6.50 -0.64 -8.78
CA GLY A 113 6.85 0.76 -8.65
C GLY A 113 7.73 1.12 -7.48
N TRP A 114 7.99 2.43 -7.38
CA TRP A 114 8.82 3.03 -6.34
C TRP A 114 8.19 4.31 -5.80
N GLU A 115 8.34 4.51 -4.50
CA GLU A 115 8.17 5.82 -3.86
C GLU A 115 9.51 6.55 -3.82
N LEU A 116 9.57 7.74 -4.40
CA LEU A 116 10.73 8.61 -4.39
C LEU A 116 10.56 9.64 -3.27
N HIS A 117 11.35 9.48 -2.20
CA HIS A 117 11.40 10.42 -1.08
C HIS A 117 12.46 11.47 -1.37
N ILE A 118 12.00 12.68 -1.65
CA ILE A 118 12.77 13.74 -2.28
C ILE A 118 12.82 14.94 -1.31
N PRO A 119 13.97 15.61 -1.13
CA PRO A 119 14.01 16.90 -0.45
C PRO A 119 12.99 17.87 -1.07
N SER A 120 12.14 18.52 -0.27
CA SER A 120 11.04 19.36 -0.79
C SER A 120 11.51 20.43 -1.78
N SER A 121 12.73 20.94 -1.63
CA SER A 121 13.37 21.91 -2.54
C SER A 121 13.63 21.38 -3.96
N HIS A 122 13.64 20.06 -4.15
CA HIS A 122 13.93 19.37 -5.43
C HIS A 122 12.68 18.76 -6.09
N ALA A 123 11.57 18.66 -5.35
CA ALA A 123 10.39 17.89 -5.74
C ALA A 123 9.77 18.38 -7.05
N ILE A 124 9.63 19.71 -7.21
CA ILE A 124 9.01 20.31 -8.40
C ILE A 124 9.84 20.03 -9.65
N GLN A 125 11.17 20.07 -9.54
CA GLN A 125 12.08 19.83 -10.67
C GLN A 125 12.05 18.36 -11.09
N ILE A 126 12.06 17.43 -10.13
CA ILE A 126 11.94 15.99 -10.42
C ILE A 126 10.57 15.67 -11.02
N TYR A 127 9.48 16.20 -10.46
CA TYR A 127 8.14 16.03 -11.01
C TYR A 127 8.03 16.55 -12.45
N LYS A 128 8.56 17.76 -12.72
CA LYS A 128 8.58 18.33 -14.08
C LYS A 128 9.38 17.49 -15.07
N ALA A 129 10.42 16.78 -14.63
CA ALA A 129 11.18 15.88 -15.48
C ALA A 129 10.43 14.57 -15.75
N LEU A 130 9.74 14.01 -14.75
CA LEU A 130 8.96 12.78 -14.89
C LEU A 130 7.71 12.97 -15.75
N LYS A 131 6.98 14.09 -15.59
CA LYS A 131 5.72 14.34 -16.32
C LYS A 131 5.85 14.40 -17.84
N THR A 132 7.07 14.48 -18.38
CA THR A 132 7.31 14.45 -19.83
C THR A 132 7.55 13.04 -20.36
N ALA A 133 7.66 12.04 -19.49
CA ALA A 133 7.81 10.65 -19.90
C ALA A 133 6.53 10.15 -20.58
N LYS A 134 6.67 9.63 -21.81
CA LYS A 134 5.58 8.98 -22.53
C LYS A 134 5.07 7.78 -21.73
N GLY A 135 3.75 7.69 -21.56
CA GLY A 135 3.08 6.63 -20.78
C GLY A 135 2.89 6.94 -19.30
N LEU A 136 3.48 8.03 -18.78
CA LEU A 136 3.22 8.47 -17.41
C LEU A 136 2.00 9.37 -17.35
N GLN A 137 1.07 9.09 -16.45
CA GLN A 137 -0.09 9.94 -16.18
C GLN A 137 -0.17 10.31 -14.69
N ASN A 138 -0.72 11.48 -14.40
CA ASN A 138 -1.00 11.86 -13.02
C ASN A 138 -2.21 11.07 -12.52
N ALA A 139 -2.07 10.47 -11.34
CA ALA A 139 -3.17 9.86 -10.62
C ALA A 139 -3.35 10.57 -9.27
N GLY A 140 -4.61 10.78 -8.89
CA GLY A 140 -4.98 11.39 -7.61
C GLY A 140 -5.31 10.35 -6.55
N TRP A 141 -5.66 10.85 -5.36
CA TRP A 141 -6.03 10.02 -4.21
C TRP A 141 -7.18 9.05 -4.50
N ARG A 142 -8.20 9.46 -5.28
CA ARG A 142 -9.36 8.61 -5.61
C ARG A 142 -8.99 7.36 -6.42
N ALA A 143 -8.06 7.48 -7.36
CA ALA A 143 -7.54 6.32 -8.09
C ALA A 143 -6.76 5.41 -7.15
N LEU A 144 -5.95 6.00 -6.26
CA LEU A 144 -5.16 5.25 -5.29
C LEU A 144 -6.02 4.51 -4.26
N THR A 145 -7.13 5.09 -3.78
CA THR A 145 -8.05 4.38 -2.85
C THR A 145 -8.73 3.20 -3.53
N SER A 146 -9.08 3.35 -4.81
CA SER A 146 -9.67 2.27 -5.60
C SER A 146 -8.66 1.13 -5.80
N LEU A 147 -7.46 1.43 -6.30
CA LEU A 147 -6.39 0.45 -6.48
C LEU A 147 -6.02 -0.25 -5.16
N SER A 148 -5.99 0.48 -4.05
CA SER A 148 -5.65 -0.11 -2.75
C SER A 148 -6.77 -0.97 -2.17
N ALA A 149 -8.05 -0.59 -2.38
CA ALA A 149 -9.19 -1.44 -2.04
C ALA A 149 -9.13 -2.74 -2.84
N GLU A 150 -8.92 -2.60 -4.15
CA GLU A 150 -8.78 -3.69 -5.09
C GLU A 150 -7.62 -4.60 -4.71
N LYS A 151 -6.42 -4.09 -4.38
CA LYS A 151 -5.31 -4.93 -3.90
C LYS A 151 -5.56 -5.57 -2.53
N GLY A 152 -6.50 -5.05 -1.74
CA GLY A 152 -6.74 -5.47 -0.36
C GLY A 152 -5.72 -4.92 0.63
N TYR A 153 -5.18 -3.73 0.37
CA TYR A 153 -4.37 -3.03 1.35
C TYR A 153 -5.23 -2.27 2.35
N HIS A 154 -4.85 -2.38 3.61
CA HIS A 154 -5.56 -1.75 4.72
C HIS A 154 -5.32 -0.24 4.75
N LEU A 155 -6.38 0.51 5.04
CA LEU A 155 -6.35 1.93 5.31
C LEU A 155 -6.61 2.21 6.80
N TRP A 156 -5.63 2.78 7.48
CA TRP A 156 -5.79 3.27 8.86
C TRP A 156 -6.84 4.40 8.93
N ASN A 157 -7.68 4.38 9.98
CA ASN A 157 -8.86 5.23 10.22
C ASN A 157 -10.10 4.92 9.37
N ALA A 158 -10.03 4.00 8.40
CA ALA A 158 -11.19 3.53 7.66
C ALA A 158 -11.41 2.04 7.93
N ASP A 159 -10.54 1.23 7.33
CA ASP A 159 -10.52 -0.23 7.42
C ASP A 159 -10.05 -0.68 8.81
N LEU A 160 -8.97 -0.05 9.32
CA LEU A 160 -8.42 -0.29 10.65
C LEU A 160 -8.79 0.85 11.58
N ARG A 161 -9.35 0.53 12.74
CA ARG A 161 -9.72 1.47 13.79
C ARG A 161 -9.11 1.04 15.13
N THR A 162 -9.18 1.91 16.13
CA THR A 162 -8.60 1.67 17.46
C THR A 162 -9.33 0.58 18.25
N ASP A 163 -10.55 0.23 17.84
CA ASP A 163 -11.35 -0.87 18.37
C ASP A 163 -11.12 -2.20 17.64
N ASP A 164 -10.22 -2.27 16.66
CA ASP A 164 -9.84 -3.49 15.96
C ASP A 164 -8.47 -4.00 16.44
N ASN A 165 -8.24 -5.31 16.34
CA ASN A 165 -6.94 -5.92 16.61
C ASN A 165 -6.34 -6.63 15.38
N PRO A 166 -5.00 -6.87 15.35
CA PRO A 166 -4.34 -7.46 14.18
C PRO A 166 -4.87 -8.84 13.77
N ILE A 167 -5.39 -9.65 14.72
CA ILE A 167 -5.94 -10.97 14.40
C ILE A 167 -7.29 -10.84 13.70
N GLU A 168 -8.16 -9.95 14.17
CA GLU A 168 -9.42 -9.62 13.51
C GLU A 168 -9.19 -9.06 12.10
N ALA A 169 -8.17 -8.23 11.95
CA ALA A 169 -7.77 -7.55 10.70
C ALA A 169 -7.03 -8.42 9.69
N ASN A 170 -6.83 -9.73 9.92
CA ASN A 170 -5.94 -10.57 9.10
C ASN A 170 -4.48 -10.07 8.99
N LEU A 171 -4.04 -9.24 9.93
CA LEU A 171 -2.68 -8.70 10.05
C LEU A 171 -1.84 -9.45 11.09
N GLY A 172 -2.28 -10.63 11.54
CA GLY A 172 -1.54 -11.42 12.52
C GLY A 172 -0.10 -11.75 12.06
N PHE A 173 0.16 -11.82 10.76
CA PHE A 173 1.51 -12.07 10.24
C PHE A 173 2.49 -10.91 10.49
N THR A 174 2.01 -9.69 10.79
CA THR A 174 2.89 -8.55 11.11
C THR A 174 3.28 -8.50 12.59
N CYS A 175 2.62 -9.30 13.42
CA CYS A 175 2.92 -9.41 14.85
C CYS A 175 4.06 -10.40 15.06
N ARG A 176 5.08 -9.99 15.84
CA ARG A 176 6.19 -10.88 16.19
C ARG A 176 5.65 -12.09 16.96
N GLU A 177 6.17 -13.27 16.63
CA GLU A 177 5.85 -14.51 17.34
C GLU A 177 6.51 -14.57 18.72
N ASN A 178 7.73 -14.02 18.82
CA ASN A 178 8.57 -14.06 20.01
C ASN A 178 9.01 -12.66 20.45
N GLY A 179 9.35 -12.55 21.73
CA GLY A 179 9.82 -11.32 22.36
C GLY A 179 8.69 -10.40 22.84
N GLU A 180 9.07 -9.36 23.58
CA GLU A 180 8.15 -8.41 24.19
C GLU A 180 7.85 -7.24 23.25
N TYR A 181 6.57 -6.90 23.13
CA TYR A 181 6.08 -5.68 22.49
C TYR A 181 4.74 -5.28 23.09
N ILE A 182 4.41 -3.99 23.01
CA ILE A 182 3.16 -3.45 23.54
C ILE A 182 1.98 -4.14 22.86
N GLY A 183 1.12 -4.79 23.66
CA GLY A 183 -0.07 -5.48 23.19
C GLY A 183 0.12 -6.96 22.79
N ASN A 184 1.32 -7.53 22.97
CA ASN A 184 1.59 -8.94 22.62
C ASN A 184 0.65 -9.93 23.34
N GLU A 185 0.31 -9.69 24.61
CA GLU A 185 -0.61 -10.53 25.38
C GLU A 185 -2.04 -10.54 24.79
N HIS A 186 -2.50 -9.43 24.24
CA HIS A 186 -3.82 -9.35 23.60
C HIS A 186 -3.82 -10.09 22.27
N VAL A 187 -2.74 -9.99 21.51
CA VAL A 187 -2.55 -10.76 20.27
C VAL A 187 -2.52 -12.26 20.58
N ALA A 188 -1.79 -12.68 21.62
CA ALA A 188 -1.72 -14.09 22.03
C ALA A 188 -3.10 -14.64 22.44
N LYS A 189 -3.85 -13.88 23.26
CA LYS A 189 -5.22 -14.25 23.65
C LYS A 189 -6.15 -14.35 22.44
N ALA A 190 -6.11 -13.40 21.51
CA ALA A 190 -6.94 -13.42 20.30
C ALA A 190 -6.61 -14.60 19.37
N ARG A 191 -5.34 -15.05 19.33
CA ARG A 191 -4.97 -16.28 18.60
C ARG A 191 -5.51 -17.54 19.27
N SER A 192 -5.41 -17.62 20.59
CA SER A 192 -5.80 -18.81 21.36
C SER A 192 -7.32 -18.97 21.45
N ASN A 193 -8.04 -17.88 21.66
CA ASN A 193 -9.48 -17.90 21.95
C ASN A 193 -10.34 -17.71 20.70
N GLY A 194 -9.72 -17.41 19.55
CA GLY A 194 -10.41 -16.90 18.39
C GLY A 194 -10.88 -15.45 18.56
N VAL A 195 -11.56 -14.94 17.53
CA VAL A 195 -12.06 -13.56 17.48
C VAL A 195 -13.53 -13.52 17.11
N SER A 196 -14.29 -12.58 17.69
CA SER A 196 -15.74 -12.47 17.48
C SER A 196 -16.14 -11.56 16.31
N LYS A 197 -15.15 -10.91 15.69
CA LYS A 197 -15.27 -10.21 14.41
C LYS A 197 -14.08 -10.50 13.49
N LYS A 198 -14.30 -10.54 12.19
CA LYS A 198 -13.23 -10.84 11.22
C LYS A 198 -13.35 -10.01 9.95
N TYR A 199 -12.22 -9.48 9.51
CA TYR A 199 -12.07 -8.72 8.28
C TYR A 199 -12.30 -9.61 7.05
N ALA A 200 -13.13 -9.15 6.12
CA ALA A 200 -13.44 -9.82 4.85
C ALA A 200 -13.68 -8.80 3.73
N TYR A 201 -13.52 -9.27 2.49
CA TYR A 201 -13.76 -8.51 1.27
C TYR A 201 -15.08 -8.95 0.63
N PHE A 202 -15.74 -8.02 -0.05
CA PHE A 202 -17.00 -8.27 -0.73
C PHE A 202 -16.96 -7.66 -2.13
N THR A 203 -17.51 -8.36 -3.11
CA THR A 203 -17.79 -7.78 -4.44
C THR A 203 -19.24 -7.94 -4.80
N LEU A 204 -19.83 -6.94 -5.46
CA LEU A 204 -21.17 -7.01 -6.03
C LEU A 204 -21.09 -7.31 -7.53
N ASP A 205 -22.04 -8.06 -8.06
CA ASP A 205 -22.19 -8.24 -9.51
C ASP A 205 -22.99 -7.08 -10.13
N ASP A 206 -23.93 -6.51 -9.37
CA ASP A 206 -24.61 -5.27 -9.73
C ASP A 206 -23.67 -4.06 -9.62
N LYS A 207 -23.65 -3.20 -10.63
CA LYS A 207 -22.82 -1.98 -10.68
C LYS A 207 -23.44 -0.83 -9.90
N VAL A 208 -23.66 -1.05 -8.61
CA VAL A 208 -24.17 -0.04 -7.66
C VAL A 208 -23.00 0.60 -6.89
N ALA A 209 -23.06 1.91 -6.69
CA ALA A 209 -22.03 2.63 -5.95
C ALA A 209 -22.12 2.32 -4.44
N ILE A 210 -20.98 1.94 -3.86
CA ILE A 210 -20.80 1.73 -2.41
C ILE A 210 -19.62 2.57 -1.93
N TYR A 211 -19.68 3.03 -0.69
CA TYR A 211 -18.73 4.00 -0.12
C TYR A 211 -18.23 3.60 1.27
N GLY A 212 -19.07 2.95 2.07
CA GLY A 212 -18.82 2.63 3.46
C GLY A 212 -20.07 2.91 4.32
N GLN A 213 -20.18 2.19 5.43
CA GLN A 213 -21.28 2.20 6.39
C GLN A 213 -22.58 1.51 5.92
N GLU A 214 -22.63 0.98 4.70
CA GLU A 214 -23.71 0.09 4.25
C GLU A 214 -23.78 -1.17 5.12
N ALA A 215 -24.98 -1.60 5.49
CA ALA A 215 -25.19 -2.77 6.31
C ALA A 215 -24.87 -4.05 5.53
N VAL A 216 -24.15 -4.97 6.17
CA VAL A 216 -23.85 -6.30 5.63
C VAL A 216 -24.76 -7.31 6.33
N PHE A 217 -25.53 -8.04 5.53
CA PHE A 217 -26.40 -9.11 5.98
C PHE A 217 -25.78 -10.46 5.65
N ARG A 218 -26.02 -11.44 6.52
CA ARG A 218 -25.71 -12.86 6.30
C ARG A 218 -26.97 -13.66 6.60
N ASN A 219 -27.48 -14.40 5.61
CA ASN A 219 -28.71 -15.18 5.73
C ASN A 219 -29.89 -14.36 6.29
N GLY A 220 -30.05 -13.12 5.82
CA GLY A 220 -31.12 -12.20 6.24
C GLY A 220 -30.85 -11.41 7.53
N GLU A 221 -29.82 -11.75 8.30
CA GLU A 221 -29.49 -11.10 9.58
C GLU A 221 -28.34 -10.10 9.43
N PRO A 222 -28.38 -8.91 10.06
CA PRO A 222 -27.27 -7.98 10.02
C PRO A 222 -26.07 -8.54 10.81
N VAL A 223 -24.89 -8.54 10.18
CA VAL A 223 -23.65 -9.08 10.78
C VAL A 223 -22.50 -8.09 10.79
N GLY A 224 -22.71 -6.88 10.28
CA GLY A 224 -21.71 -5.82 10.28
C GLY A 224 -22.07 -4.73 9.28
N HIS A 225 -21.07 -3.96 8.89
CA HIS A 225 -21.18 -2.91 7.89
C HIS A 225 -19.87 -2.75 7.12
N LEU A 226 -19.94 -2.19 5.92
CA LEU A 226 -18.76 -1.84 5.16
C LEU A 226 -17.93 -0.80 5.93
N ARG A 227 -16.66 -1.07 6.19
CA ARG A 227 -15.70 -0.08 6.69
C ARG A 227 -15.29 0.89 5.58
N ARG A 228 -15.17 0.37 4.35
CA ARG A 228 -14.85 1.10 3.13
C ARG A 228 -15.51 0.41 1.93
N GLY A 229 -16.03 1.21 1.01
CA GLY A 229 -16.49 0.79 -0.31
C GLY A 229 -15.76 1.60 -1.39
N ASP A 230 -15.46 0.96 -2.51
CA ASP A 230 -14.92 1.60 -3.70
C ASP A 230 -15.36 0.82 -4.95
N TYR A 231 -14.90 1.23 -6.13
CA TYR A 231 -15.03 0.47 -7.36
C TYR A 231 -13.67 -0.13 -7.73
N ALA A 232 -13.62 -1.44 -7.91
CA ALA A 232 -12.45 -2.17 -8.38
C ALA A 232 -12.48 -2.18 -9.92
N TYR A 233 -11.76 -1.25 -10.55
CA TYR A 233 -11.85 -1.03 -12.00
C TYR A 233 -11.23 -2.16 -12.82
N TYR A 234 -10.22 -2.87 -12.30
CA TYR A 234 -9.66 -4.03 -12.99
C TYR A 234 -10.60 -5.23 -12.94
N LEU A 235 -11.25 -5.44 -11.79
CA LEU A 235 -12.25 -6.49 -11.61
C LEU A 235 -13.62 -6.14 -12.22
N ASP A 236 -13.82 -4.87 -12.59
CA ASP A 236 -15.08 -4.28 -13.06
C ASP A 236 -16.27 -4.52 -12.12
N LYS A 237 -16.02 -4.36 -10.81
CA LYS A 237 -17.01 -4.60 -9.75
C LYS A 237 -16.93 -3.58 -8.62
N PRO A 238 -18.06 -3.22 -7.98
CA PRO A 238 -18.01 -2.60 -6.66
C PRO A 238 -17.30 -3.53 -5.67
N ILE A 239 -16.40 -2.99 -4.86
CA ILE A 239 -15.64 -3.71 -3.83
C ILE A 239 -15.84 -3.07 -2.46
N GLY A 240 -16.13 -3.90 -1.47
CA GLY A 240 -16.34 -3.51 -0.09
C GLY A 240 -15.42 -4.27 0.85
N ILE A 241 -15.09 -3.63 1.97
CA ILE A 241 -14.35 -4.22 3.08
C ILE A 241 -15.24 -4.14 4.31
N ALA A 242 -15.38 -5.24 5.06
CA ALA A 242 -16.17 -5.24 6.29
C ALA A 242 -15.55 -6.12 7.38
N TYR A 243 -15.97 -5.88 8.61
CA TYR A 243 -15.79 -6.82 9.71
C TYR A 243 -17.11 -7.55 9.93
N ILE A 244 -17.08 -8.88 9.80
CA ILE A 244 -18.24 -9.73 10.04
C ILE A 244 -18.21 -10.23 11.46
N THR A 245 -19.31 -10.07 12.18
CA THR A 245 -19.49 -10.46 13.57
C THR A 245 -20.37 -11.71 13.68
N ASN A 246 -20.24 -12.45 14.79
CA ASN A 246 -21.06 -13.62 15.07
C ASN A 246 -21.70 -13.56 16.47
N LYS A 247 -22.41 -12.47 16.78
CA LYS A 247 -23.14 -12.30 18.06
C LYS A 247 -22.29 -12.63 19.31
N GLY A 248 -21.00 -12.30 19.28
CA GLY A 248 -20.04 -12.56 20.37
C GLY A 248 -19.33 -13.92 20.32
N LEU A 249 -19.77 -14.85 19.46
CA LEU A 249 -19.10 -16.12 19.19
C LEU A 249 -17.94 -15.94 18.21
N GLU A 250 -17.08 -16.95 18.12
CA GLU A 250 -15.96 -16.97 17.18
C GLU A 250 -16.42 -16.87 15.71
N VAL A 251 -15.68 -16.11 14.91
CA VAL A 251 -15.84 -15.98 13.46
C VAL A 251 -14.72 -16.76 12.77
N THR A 252 -15.02 -17.99 12.37
CA THR A 252 -14.08 -18.88 11.66
C THR A 252 -14.13 -18.65 10.14
N GLY A 253 -13.12 -19.14 9.42
CA GLY A 253 -13.14 -19.13 7.95
C GLY A 253 -14.33 -19.89 7.36
N LYS A 254 -14.76 -20.98 8.01
CA LYS A 254 -15.97 -21.73 7.63
C LYS A 254 -17.24 -20.92 7.85
N TYR A 255 -17.35 -20.23 8.98
CA TYR A 255 -18.50 -19.35 9.24
C TYR A 255 -18.66 -18.28 8.16
N LEU A 256 -17.54 -17.68 7.73
CA LEU A 256 -17.51 -16.69 6.66
C LEU A 256 -17.90 -17.30 5.31
N THR A 257 -17.43 -18.49 4.98
CA THR A 257 -17.62 -19.08 3.63
C THR A 257 -18.95 -19.80 3.43
N ASP A 258 -19.57 -20.30 4.50
CA ASP A 258 -20.88 -21.00 4.42
C ASP A 258 -22.08 -20.04 4.34
N GLY A 259 -21.89 -18.73 4.50
CA GLY A 259 -22.96 -17.73 4.54
C GLY A 259 -23.36 -17.19 3.17
N ASN A 260 -24.64 -16.87 2.99
CA ASN A 260 -25.10 -16.03 1.89
C ASN A 260 -25.11 -14.58 2.33
N TYR A 261 -24.47 -13.69 1.57
CA TYR A 261 -24.29 -12.30 1.94
C TYR A 261 -25.06 -11.34 1.05
N GLU A 262 -25.53 -10.27 1.66
CA GLU A 262 -26.15 -9.13 0.97
C GLU A 262 -25.61 -7.83 1.55
N ILE A 263 -25.51 -6.80 0.72
CA ILE A 263 -25.16 -5.44 1.13
C ILE A 263 -26.37 -4.54 0.82
N GLU A 264 -26.84 -3.82 1.84
CA GLU A 264 -27.94 -2.88 1.65
C GLU A 264 -27.41 -1.52 1.19
N VAL A 265 -27.82 -1.12 -0.01
CA VAL A 265 -27.51 0.20 -0.58
C VAL A 265 -28.80 0.95 -0.80
N MET A 266 -28.99 2.03 -0.04
CA MET A 266 -30.16 2.92 -0.14
C MET A 266 -31.51 2.15 -0.08
N GLY A 267 -31.64 1.21 0.87
CA GLY A 267 -32.85 0.43 1.08
C GLY A 267 -33.03 -0.78 0.16
N THR A 268 -32.11 -1.03 -0.78
CA THR A 268 -32.12 -2.22 -1.64
C THR A 268 -30.98 -3.16 -1.24
N LYS A 269 -31.28 -4.46 -1.05
CA LYS A 269 -30.28 -5.48 -0.76
C LYS A 269 -29.74 -6.08 -2.05
N TYR A 270 -28.43 -6.03 -2.22
CA TYR A 270 -27.72 -6.61 -3.35
C TYR A 270 -26.92 -7.83 -2.90
N ARG A 271 -26.97 -8.92 -3.67
CA ARG A 271 -26.18 -10.11 -3.39
C ARG A 271 -24.69 -9.77 -3.41
N ALA A 272 -23.97 -10.19 -2.38
CA ALA A 272 -22.54 -9.94 -2.23
C ALA A 272 -21.75 -11.24 -2.21
N ASN A 273 -20.66 -11.26 -2.97
CA ASN A 273 -19.71 -12.36 -3.01
C ASN A 273 -18.59 -12.10 -2.00
N LEU A 274 -18.45 -12.98 -0.99
CA LEU A 274 -17.43 -12.87 0.05
C LEU A 274 -16.08 -13.43 -0.43
N HIS A 275 -14.99 -12.74 -0.08
CA HIS A 275 -13.62 -13.21 -0.28
C HIS A 275 -12.80 -13.09 1.00
N LEU A 276 -12.05 -14.14 1.34
CA LEU A 276 -11.15 -14.14 2.51
C LEU A 276 -9.85 -13.35 2.26
N LYS A 277 -9.48 -13.21 1.00
CA LYS A 277 -8.39 -12.38 0.49
C LYS A 277 -8.95 -11.55 -0.67
N SER A 278 -8.29 -10.45 -1.01
CA SER A 278 -8.69 -9.77 -2.24
C SER A 278 -8.60 -10.72 -3.45
N PRO A 279 -9.59 -10.71 -4.35
CA PRO A 279 -9.54 -11.47 -5.59
C PRO A 279 -8.56 -10.89 -6.64
N PHE A 280 -8.00 -9.68 -6.44
CA PHE A 280 -7.01 -9.09 -7.34
C PHE A 280 -5.58 -9.55 -7.01
N ASP A 281 -4.88 -10.09 -8.02
CA ASP A 281 -3.48 -10.54 -7.94
C ASP A 281 -3.13 -11.21 -6.60
N PRO A 282 -3.80 -12.33 -6.26
CA PRO A 282 -3.66 -12.98 -4.95
C PRO A 282 -2.26 -13.55 -4.72
N THR A 283 -1.49 -13.76 -5.79
CA THR A 283 -0.11 -14.26 -5.78
C THR A 283 0.95 -13.16 -5.77
N GLY A 284 0.56 -11.88 -5.85
CA GLY A 284 1.51 -10.76 -5.80
C GLY A 284 2.48 -10.72 -6.98
N GLN A 285 2.06 -11.09 -8.18
CA GLN A 285 2.93 -11.13 -9.36
C GLN A 285 3.12 -9.74 -9.97
N ARG A 286 2.12 -8.87 -9.88
CA ARG A 286 2.16 -7.53 -10.52
C ARG A 286 3.16 -6.59 -9.84
N ILE A 287 3.34 -6.71 -8.52
CA ILE A 287 4.40 -5.98 -7.78
C ILE A 287 5.82 -6.42 -8.18
N LEU A 288 5.94 -7.62 -8.75
CA LEU A 288 7.18 -8.15 -9.32
C LEU A 288 7.34 -7.80 -10.79
N GLY A 289 6.39 -7.09 -11.41
CA GLY A 289 6.40 -6.77 -12.84
C GLY A 289 5.90 -7.91 -13.72
N ASN A 290 5.33 -8.97 -13.14
CA ASN A 290 4.81 -10.12 -13.88
C ASN A 290 3.32 -9.94 -14.14
N TYR A 291 2.97 -9.60 -15.38
CA TYR A 291 1.60 -9.27 -15.78
C TYR A 291 0.88 -10.38 -16.56
N GLY A 292 1.57 -11.49 -16.88
CA GLY A 292 1.03 -12.59 -17.69
C GLY A 292 0.59 -12.14 -19.10
N GLU A 293 -0.35 -12.86 -19.70
CA GLU A 293 -0.94 -12.50 -21.01
C GLU A 293 -1.81 -11.22 -20.95
N GLN A 294 -2.32 -10.88 -19.75
CA GLN A 294 -3.10 -9.66 -19.50
C GLN A 294 -2.25 -8.39 -19.40
N GLY A 295 -0.91 -8.53 -19.47
CA GLY A 295 0.06 -7.44 -19.54
C GLY A 295 0.43 -7.02 -20.96
N MET A 296 -0.34 -7.41 -21.97
CA MET A 296 -0.17 -6.87 -23.32
C MET A 296 -1.31 -5.89 -23.57
N ASP A 297 -1.05 -4.60 -23.37
CA ASP A 297 -1.96 -3.56 -23.88
C ASP A 297 -1.83 -3.54 -25.41
N GLU A 298 -2.96 -3.64 -26.11
CA GLU A 298 -3.06 -3.59 -27.58
C GLU A 298 -2.47 -2.29 -28.17
N ASN A 299 -2.22 -1.28 -27.33
CA ASN A 299 -1.74 0.04 -27.72
C ASN A 299 -0.22 0.29 -27.59
N ILE A 300 0.60 -0.75 -27.33
CA ILE A 300 2.06 -0.59 -27.21
C ILE A 300 2.77 -1.56 -28.16
N TYR A 301 3.52 -0.99 -29.11
CA TYR A 301 4.38 -1.73 -30.06
C TYR A 301 5.56 -2.50 -29.40
N GLU A 302 5.65 -2.51 -28.07
CA GLU A 302 6.71 -3.19 -27.30
C GLU A 302 6.13 -3.83 -26.03
N PRO A 303 6.54 -5.07 -25.67
CA PRO A 303 6.12 -5.71 -24.44
C PRO A 303 6.57 -4.91 -23.21
N HIS A 304 5.80 -4.98 -22.11
CA HIS A 304 6.25 -4.45 -20.82
C HIS A 304 7.66 -4.97 -20.49
N ALA A 305 8.50 -4.11 -19.90
CA ALA A 305 9.91 -4.40 -19.69
C ALA A 305 10.10 -5.79 -19.03
N GLY A 306 10.60 -6.74 -19.81
CA GLY A 306 11.01 -8.04 -19.33
C GLY A 306 12.29 -7.89 -18.51
N GLN A 307 12.31 -8.45 -17.30
CA GLN A 307 13.32 -8.15 -16.29
C GLN A 307 14.73 -8.73 -16.53
N ASN A 308 14.95 -9.35 -17.69
CA ASN A 308 16.23 -9.96 -18.05
C ASN A 308 17.15 -9.03 -18.85
N GLU A 309 16.76 -7.79 -19.13
CA GLU A 309 17.69 -6.79 -19.66
C GLU A 309 18.65 -6.35 -18.56
N ARG A 310 19.66 -7.19 -18.33
CA ARG A 310 20.90 -6.77 -17.65
C ARG A 310 21.46 -5.62 -18.47
N SER A 311 21.47 -4.42 -17.92
CA SER A 311 22.32 -3.36 -18.45
C SER A 311 23.76 -3.87 -18.37
N GLY A 312 24.29 -4.34 -19.50
CA GLY A 312 25.71 -4.62 -19.66
C GLY A 312 26.49 -3.35 -19.35
N GLY A 313 27.38 -3.46 -18.36
CA GLY A 313 28.24 -2.38 -17.90
C GLY A 313 29.26 -2.95 -16.93
N SER A 314 30.37 -3.40 -17.53
CA SER A 314 31.71 -3.75 -17.02
C SER A 314 32.04 -3.61 -15.53
N GLU A 315 32.83 -4.61 -15.07
CA GLU A 315 33.73 -4.70 -13.90
C GLU A 315 34.11 -3.39 -13.20
#